data_AF-A0A4P6B7Q3-F1
#
_entry.id   AF-A0A4P6B7Q3-F1
#
_cell.length_a   1.000
_cell.length_b   1.000
_cell.length_c   1.000
_cell.angle_alpha   90.00
_cell.angle_beta   90.00
_cell.angle_gamma   90.00
#
_symmetry.space_group_name_H-M   'P 1'
#
loop_
_entity.id
_entity.type
_entity.pdbx_description
1 polymer ?
#
loop_
_entity_poly.entity_id
_entity_poly.type
_entity_poly.pdbx_seq_one_letter_code
_entity_poly.pdbx_strand_id
1 'polypeptide(L)'
;MVLMLVRPSMISDLKKINFTGGNFIYSMWLGYQKEPAMVRLLNFARERDMEYHYMHTSGHAPLQTLKKLVDALQPKEVIPIHTFYPNEYHALGIKVKCLNDGDIYLG
;
A
#
# COMPACT_ATOMS: atom_id res chain seq x y z
N MET A 1 5.18 13.29 -26.38
CA MET A 1 4.87 12.92 -24.97
C MET A 1 5.94 11.96 -24.49
N VAL A 2 6.57 12.22 -23.35
CA VAL A 2 7.58 11.32 -22.74
C VAL A 2 6.98 10.75 -21.46
N LEU A 3 7.05 9.43 -21.30
CA LEU A 3 6.68 8.73 -20.07
C LEU A 3 7.95 8.26 -19.38
N MET A 4 8.06 8.48 -18.07
CA MET A 4 9.22 8.05 -17.29
C MET A 4 8.75 7.41 -15.98
N LEU A 5 9.31 6.25 -15.66
CA LEU A 5 9.22 5.67 -14.33
C LEU A 5 10.31 6.30 -13.46
N VAL A 6 9.91 6.92 -12.36
CA VAL A 6 10.82 7.70 -11.51
C VAL A 6 10.94 7.03 -10.14
N ARG A 7 12.18 6.87 -9.68
CA ARG A 7 12.51 6.54 -8.30
C ARG A 7 13.01 7.79 -7.57
N PRO A 8 12.83 7.91 -6.25
CA PRO A 8 13.35 9.04 -5.49
C PRO A 8 14.85 9.31 -5.66
N SER A 9 15.65 8.27 -5.92
CA SER A 9 17.09 8.39 -6.19
C SER A 9 17.42 9.12 -7.49
N MET A 10 16.47 9.24 -8.43
CA MET A 10 16.68 9.84 -9.75
C MET A 10 16.58 11.37 -9.75
N ILE A 11 16.26 12.01 -8.60
CA ILE A 11 16.14 13.47 -8.50
C ILE A 11 17.41 14.18 -9.00
N SER A 12 18.60 13.63 -8.72
CA SER A 12 19.88 14.20 -9.20
C SER A 12 19.99 14.22 -10.73
N ASP A 13 19.43 13.23 -11.41
CA ASP A 13 19.45 13.15 -12.87
C ASP A 13 18.35 13.99 -13.49
N LEU A 14 17.16 13.99 -12.90
CA LEU A 14 16.04 14.85 -13.31
C LEU A 14 16.39 16.34 -13.21
N LYS A 15 17.23 16.73 -12.24
CA LYS A 15 17.75 18.10 -12.13
C LYS A 15 18.62 18.52 -13.31
N LYS A 16 19.25 17.59 -14.02
CA LYS A 16 20.07 17.86 -15.22
C LYS A 16 19.23 18.09 -16.47
N ILE A 17 17.93 17.78 -16.40
CA ILE A 17 16.97 17.95 -17.50
C ILE A 17 16.15 19.22 -17.20
N ASN A 18 16.09 20.13 -18.17
CA ASN A 18 15.31 21.35 -18.05
C ASN A 18 13.85 21.09 -18.47
N PHE A 19 12.94 21.00 -17.50
CA PHE A 19 11.51 20.83 -17.75
C PHE A 19 10.68 21.45 -16.62
N THR A 20 9.48 21.91 -16.98
CA THR A 20 8.41 22.38 -16.09
C THR A 20 7.07 21.89 -16.61
N GLY A 21 6.09 21.73 -15.72
CA GLY A 21 4.79 21.16 -16.03
C GLY A 21 4.80 19.63 -16.23
N GLY A 22 3.61 19.09 -16.46
CA GLY A 22 3.39 17.66 -16.70
C GLY A 22 2.64 16.96 -15.56
N ASN A 23 2.42 15.66 -15.72
CA ASN A 23 1.65 14.86 -14.78
C ASN A 23 2.57 13.99 -13.92
N PHE A 24 2.44 14.08 -12.60
CA PHE A 24 3.05 13.18 -11.64
C PHE A 24 2.02 12.18 -11.14
N ILE A 25 2.09 10.94 -11.63
CA ILE A 25 1.17 9.87 -11.23
C ILE A 25 1.80 9.08 -10.09
N TYR A 26 1.19 9.13 -8.92
CA TYR A 26 1.56 8.35 -7.75
C TYR A 26 0.66 7.11 -7.64
N SER A 27 1.22 5.95 -7.98
CA SER A 27 0.51 4.66 -7.97
C SER A 27 0.85 3.77 -6.76
N MET A 28 1.53 4.33 -5.77
CA MET A 28 2.01 3.60 -4.59
C MET A 28 1.08 3.81 -3.38
N TRP A 29 1.24 3.03 -2.32
CA TRP A 29 0.48 3.23 -1.08
C TRP A 29 0.73 4.62 -0.47
N LEU A 30 -0.34 5.33 -0.07
CA LEU A 30 -0.22 6.70 0.49
C LEU A 30 0.67 6.78 1.73
N GLY A 31 0.76 5.70 2.51
CA GLY A 31 1.62 5.67 3.69
C GLY A 31 3.09 5.94 3.38
N TYR A 32 3.56 5.54 2.19
CA TYR A 32 4.95 5.79 1.76
C TYR A 32 5.22 7.28 1.45
N GLN A 33 4.20 8.13 1.34
CA GLN A 33 4.43 9.58 1.19
C GLN A 33 5.08 10.21 2.41
N LYS A 34 4.99 9.56 3.57
CA LYS A 34 5.64 10.01 4.81
C LYS A 34 7.14 9.68 4.83
N GLU A 35 7.61 8.82 3.92
CA GLU A 35 9.02 8.46 3.87
C GLU A 35 9.87 9.64 3.37
N PRO A 36 11.01 9.94 4.01
CA PRO A 36 11.83 11.10 3.66
C PRO A 36 12.22 11.19 2.18
N ALA A 37 12.48 10.06 1.53
CA ALA A 37 12.80 10.02 0.11
C ALA A 37 11.61 10.41 -0.78
N MET A 38 10.42 9.96 -0.42
CA MET A 38 9.21 10.27 -1.18
C MET A 38 8.78 11.72 -0.99
N VAL A 39 8.89 12.25 0.24
CA VAL A 39 8.66 13.69 0.51
C VAL A 39 9.54 14.56 -0.40
N ARG A 40 10.82 14.23 -0.55
CA ARG A 40 11.72 14.96 -1.45
C ARG A 40 11.29 14.89 -2.91
N LEU A 41 10.83 13.73 -3.38
CA LEU A 41 10.36 13.57 -4.75
C LEU A 41 9.07 14.36 -5.01
N LEU A 42 8.13 14.34 -4.07
CA LEU A 42 6.88 15.11 -4.17
C LEU A 42 7.14 16.62 -4.16
N ASN A 43 8.05 17.09 -3.31
CA ASN A 43 8.46 18.49 -3.31
C ASN A 43 9.14 18.88 -4.63
N PHE A 44 10.03 18.03 -5.15
CA PHE A 44 10.66 18.25 -6.45
C PHE A 44 9.62 18.34 -7.58
N ALA A 45 8.60 17.47 -7.59
CA ALA A 45 7.52 17.53 -8.58
C ALA A 45 6.70 18.83 -8.46
N ARG A 46 6.42 19.28 -7.23
CA ARG A 46 5.73 20.55 -6.96
C ARG A 46 6.55 21.76 -7.41
N GLU A 47 7.85 21.77 -7.14
CA GLU A 47 8.79 22.82 -7.59
C GLU A 47 8.89 22.91 -9.13
N ARG A 48 8.47 21.87 -9.85
CA ARG A 48 8.43 21.82 -11.31
C ARG A 48 7.03 22.03 -11.89
N ASP A 49 6.07 22.53 -11.10
CA ASP A 49 4.69 22.77 -11.52
C ASP A 49 3.99 21.53 -12.11
N MET A 50 4.33 20.34 -11.61
CA MET A 50 3.68 19.11 -12.04
C MET A 50 2.33 18.92 -11.33
N GLU A 51 1.31 18.50 -12.08
CA GLU A 51 0.01 18.14 -11.54
C GLU A 51 0.08 16.75 -10.89
N TYR A 52 -0.37 16.65 -9.64
CA TYR A 52 -0.32 15.41 -8.86
C TYR A 52 -1.60 14.59 -9.05
N HIS A 53 -1.44 13.32 -9.44
CA HIS A 53 -2.52 12.36 -9.59
C HIS A 53 -2.28 11.13 -8.70
N TYR A 54 -3.28 10.73 -7.91
CA TYR A 54 -3.22 9.51 -7.10
C TYR A 54 -4.00 8.37 -7.75
N MET A 55 -3.32 7.26 -8.07
CA MET A 55 -3.93 6.11 -8.75
C MET A 55 -3.37 4.79 -8.22
N HIS A 56 -3.81 4.37 -7.05
CA HIS A 56 -3.37 3.11 -6.44
C HIS A 56 -4.49 2.08 -6.39
N THR A 57 -4.20 0.87 -6.86
CA THR A 57 -5.04 -0.31 -6.63
C THR A 57 -4.42 -1.14 -5.52
N SER A 58 -5.19 -1.42 -4.45
CA SER A 58 -4.73 -2.28 -3.36
C SER A 58 -4.44 -3.70 -3.86
N GLY A 59 -3.34 -4.29 -3.40
CA GLY A 59 -3.03 -5.71 -3.61
C GLY A 59 -3.67 -6.63 -2.56
N HIS A 60 -4.33 -6.08 -1.54
CA HIS A 60 -4.94 -6.86 -0.46
C HIS A 60 -6.39 -7.25 -0.76
N ALA A 61 -6.77 -8.45 -0.35
CA ALA A 61 -8.14 -8.95 -0.48
C ALA A 61 -9.09 -8.17 0.45
N PRO A 62 -10.22 -7.63 -0.07
CA PRO A 62 -11.23 -7.02 0.78
C PRO A 62 -11.99 -8.08 1.58
N LEU A 63 -12.70 -7.66 2.63
CA LEU A 63 -13.48 -8.53 3.52
C LEU A 63 -14.41 -9.49 2.76
N GLN A 64 -15.07 -9.03 1.70
CA GLN A 64 -15.96 -9.87 0.88
C GLN A 64 -15.20 -11.03 0.21
N THR A 65 -13.97 -10.79 -0.24
CA THR A 65 -13.11 -11.84 -0.82
C THR A 65 -12.64 -12.80 0.27
N LEU A 66 -12.32 -12.30 1.46
CA LEU A 66 -11.97 -13.15 2.61
C LEU A 66 -13.13 -14.04 3.05
N LYS A 67 -14.38 -13.53 3.05
CA LYS A 67 -15.57 -14.35 3.33
C LYS A 67 -15.71 -15.50 2.34
N LYS A 68 -15.57 -15.22 1.03
CA LYS A 68 -15.58 -16.27 -0.01
C LYS A 68 -14.50 -17.33 0.23
N LEU A 69 -13.32 -16.93 0.71
CA LEU A 69 -12.24 -17.84 1.03
C LEU A 69 -12.60 -18.75 2.22
N VAL A 70 -13.16 -18.18 3.29
CA VAL A 70 -13.65 -18.95 4.45
C VAL A 70 -14.76 -19.92 4.04
N ASP A 71 -15.72 -19.46 3.24
CA ASP A 71 -16.83 -20.27 2.76
C ASP A 71 -16.35 -21.44 1.88
N ALA A 72 -15.33 -21.21 1.05
CA ALA A 72 -14.77 -22.25 0.18
C ALA A 72 -13.94 -23.30 0.96
N LEU A 73 -13.19 -22.86 1.98
CA LEU A 73 -12.28 -23.74 2.73
C LEU A 73 -12.93 -24.41 3.94
N GLN A 74 -14.02 -23.85 4.46
CA GLN A 74 -14.69 -24.30 5.69
C GLN A 74 -13.71 -24.60 6.84
N PRO A 75 -12.79 -23.67 7.20
CA PRO A 75 -11.83 -23.94 8.26
C PRO A 75 -12.53 -24.03 9.61
N LYS A 76 -11.91 -24.68 10.60
CA LYS A 76 -12.44 -24.71 11.97
C LYS A 76 -12.25 -23.37 12.69
N GLU A 77 -11.24 -22.61 12.28
CA GLU A 77 -10.89 -21.32 12.84
C GLU A 77 -9.96 -20.53 11.90
N VAL A 78 -9.89 -19.22 12.12
CA VAL A 78 -9.03 -18.30 11.39
C VAL A 78 -8.07 -17.61 12.37
N ILE A 79 -6.78 -17.60 12.03
CA ILE A 79 -5.75 -16.85 12.76
C ILE A 79 -5.29 -15.71 11.84
N PRO A 80 -5.70 -14.46 12.08
CA PRO A 80 -5.29 -13.32 11.27
C PRO A 80 -3.80 -13.04 11.48
N ILE A 81 -3.03 -12.98 10.39
CA ILE A 81 -1.63 -12.57 10.38
C ILE A 81 -1.44 -11.40 9.39
N HIS A 82 -0.34 -10.66 9.52
CA HIS A 82 0.00 -9.53 8.63
C HIS A 82 -1.13 -8.46 8.55
N THR A 83 -1.73 -8.14 9.70
CA THR A 83 -2.73 -7.08 9.86
C THR A 83 -2.49 -6.34 11.17
N PHE A 84 -2.73 -5.02 11.19
CA PHE A 84 -2.75 -4.23 12.42
C PHE A 84 -4.10 -4.33 13.16
N TYR A 85 -5.11 -4.95 12.54
CA TYR A 85 -6.48 -5.02 13.03
C TYR A 85 -6.99 -6.47 13.06
N PRO A 86 -6.33 -7.39 13.77
CA PRO A 86 -6.73 -8.81 13.78
C PRO A 86 -8.16 -9.00 14.30
N ASN A 87 -8.62 -8.14 15.22
CA ASN A 87 -9.98 -8.19 15.76
C ASN A 87 -11.07 -7.92 14.70
N GLU A 88 -10.78 -7.22 13.60
CA GLU A 88 -11.77 -6.99 12.54
C GLU A 88 -12.16 -8.28 11.81
N TYR A 89 -11.31 -9.31 11.87
CA TYR A 89 -11.59 -10.60 11.23
C TYR A 89 -12.76 -11.35 11.88
N HIS A 90 -13.20 -10.97 13.09
CA HIS A 90 -14.44 -11.50 13.66
C HIS A 90 -15.67 -11.26 12.76
N ALA A 91 -15.62 -10.25 11.87
CA ALA A 91 -16.64 -9.99 10.86
C ALA A 91 -16.78 -11.12 9.80
N LEU A 92 -15.86 -12.09 9.77
CA LEU A 92 -15.93 -13.29 8.92
C LEU A 92 -17.00 -14.29 9.39
N GLY A 93 -17.52 -14.17 10.62
CA GLY A 93 -18.57 -15.05 11.14
C GLY A 93 -18.11 -16.46 11.50
N ILE A 94 -16.79 -16.66 11.63
CA ILE A 94 -16.14 -17.90 12.05
C ILE A 94 -15.37 -17.66 13.35
N LYS A 95 -15.01 -18.75 14.07
CA LYS A 95 -14.07 -18.67 15.19
C LYS A 95 -12.76 -18.02 14.72
N VAL A 96 -12.40 -16.90 15.35
CA VAL A 96 -11.16 -16.18 15.08
C VAL A 96 -10.31 -16.17 16.33
N LYS A 97 -9.01 -16.46 16.19
CA LYS A 97 -8.03 -16.37 17.27
C LYS A 97 -6.95 -15.38 16.89
N CYS A 98 -6.92 -14.25 17.59
CA CYS A 98 -5.88 -13.24 17.46
C CYS A 98 -4.66 -13.68 18.29
N LEU A 99 -3.49 -13.72 17.66
CA LEU A 99 -2.21 -14.05 18.29
C LEU A 99 -1.25 -12.88 18.10
N ASN A 100 -0.37 -12.68 19.07
CA ASN A 100 0.75 -11.75 18.99
C ASN A 100 2.03 -12.46 18.53
N ASP A 101 3.02 -11.67 18.12
CA ASP A 101 4.34 -12.18 17.77
C ASP A 101 4.95 -12.94 18.96
N GLY A 102 5.35 -14.19 18.71
CA GLY A 102 5.93 -15.07 19.73
C GLY A 102 4.91 -15.94 20.48
N ASP A 103 3.61 -15.75 20.28
CA ASP A 103 2.61 -16.64 20.87
C ASP A 103 2.71 -18.06 20.28
N ILE A 104 2.70 -19.07 21.16
CA ILE A 104 2.65 -20.47 20.76
C ILE A 104 1.19 -20.89 20.63
N TYR A 105 0.82 -21.35 19.44
CA TYR A 105 -0.50 -21.90 19.17
C TYR A 105 -0.50 -23.42 19.32
N LEU A 106 -1.29 -23.92 20.28
CA LEU A 106 -1.62 -25.34 20.45
C LEU A 106 -3.08 -25.50 20.02
N GLY A 107 -3.28 -26.11 18.86
CA GLY A 107 -4.59 -26.32 18.20
C GLY A 107 -4.96 -27.78 18.05
#